data_AF-A0A537V1J1-F1
#
_entry.id   AF-A0A537V1J1-F1
#
_cell.length_a   1.000
_cell.length_b   1.000
_cell.length_c   1.000
_cell.angle_alpha   90.00
_cell.angle_beta   90.00
_cell.angle_gamma   90.00
#
_symmetry.space_group_name_H-M   'P 1'
#
loop_
_entity.id
_entity.type
_entity.pdbx_description
1 polymer ?
#
loop_
_entity_poly.entity_id
_entity_poly.type
_entity_poly.pdbx_seq_one_letter_code
_entity_poly.pdbx_strand_id
1 'polypeptide(L)'
;RIGFVTITGVKVSRDLRVAWVYFTVFGDDTAKAGSRAALRSATPHLRHELGRQIRLKVVPELRFEEDDTYFVEPTALRWRAT
;
A
#
# COMPACT_ATOMS: atom_id res chain seq x y z
N ARG A 1 -13.25 15.54 2.11
CA ARG A 1 -14.09 14.38 2.48
C ARG A 1 -13.26 13.12 2.28
N ILE A 2 -13.32 12.13 3.18
CA ILE A 2 -12.60 10.85 3.00
C ILE A 2 -13.56 9.92 2.24
N GLY A 3 -13.10 9.37 1.12
CA GLY A 3 -13.80 8.36 0.32
C GLY A 3 -13.57 6.96 0.87
N PHE A 4 -14.32 5.99 0.38
CA PHE A 4 -14.14 4.59 0.80
C PHE A 4 -12.86 4.04 0.17
N VAL A 5 -11.84 3.78 1.00
CA VAL A 5 -10.54 3.24 0.58
C VAL A 5 -10.59 1.72 0.63
N THR A 6 -10.22 1.07 -0.47
CA THR A 6 -10.05 -0.38 -0.54
C THR A 6 -8.59 -0.71 -0.84
N ILE A 7 -7.98 -1.60 -0.06
CA ILE A 7 -6.65 -2.13 -0.37
C ILE A 7 -6.80 -3.25 -1.38
N THR A 8 -6.18 -3.12 -2.54
CA THR A 8 -6.27 -4.10 -3.64
C THR A 8 -5.10 -5.06 -3.66
N GLY A 9 -3.94 -4.65 -3.14
CA GLY A 9 -2.77 -5.50 -3.07
C GLY A 9 -1.64 -4.91 -2.24
N VAL A 10 -0.69 -5.76 -1.85
CA VAL A 10 0.54 -5.34 -1.19
C VAL A 10 1.72 -6.10 -1.79
N LYS A 11 2.74 -5.36 -2.21
CA LYS A 11 4.03 -5.91 -2.63
C LYS A 11 5.08 -5.55 -1.60
N VAL A 12 5.88 -6.52 -1.16
CA VAL A 12 6.95 -6.30 -0.19
C VAL A 12 8.30 -6.53 -0.87
N SER A 13 9.28 -5.68 -0.57
CA SER A 13 10.65 -5.84 -1.03
C SER A 13 11.25 -7.15 -0.51
N ARG A 14 12.23 -7.72 -1.24
CA ARG A 14 12.89 -8.98 -0.84
C ARG A 14 13.56 -8.93 0.53
N ASP A 15 14.02 -7.74 0.93
CA ASP A 15 14.65 -7.48 2.22
C ASP A 15 13.64 -7.10 3.32
N LEU A 16 12.33 -7.11 3.01
CA LEU A 16 11.22 -6.79 3.92
C LEU A 16 11.25 -5.36 4.50
N ARG A 17 12.05 -4.45 3.91
CA ARG A 17 12.18 -3.08 4.41
C ARG A 17 11.12 -2.13 3.87
N VAL A 18 10.54 -2.42 2.71
CA VAL A 18 9.56 -1.55 2.04
C VAL A 18 8.36 -2.39 1.63
N ALA A 19 7.15 -1.87 1.89
CA ALA A 19 5.90 -2.43 1.42
C ALA A 19 5.14 -1.38 0.59
N TRP A 20 4.90 -1.69 -0.68
CA TRP A 20 4.02 -0.94 -1.55
C TRP A 20 2.59 -1.45 -1.35
N VAL A 21 1.72 -0.56 -0.89
CA VAL A 21 0.32 -0.82 -0.61
C VAL A 21 -0.50 -0.14 -1.70
N TYR A 22 -1.14 -0.96 -2.53
CA TYR A 22 -2.02 -0.52 -3.60
C TYR A 22 -3.43 -0.34 -3.07
N PHE A 23 -4.05 0.79 -3.39
CA PHE A 23 -5.39 1.10 -2.94
C PHE A 23 -6.22 1.79 -4.02
N THR A 24 -7.52 1.57 -3.97
CA THR A 24 -8.50 2.33 -4.75
C THR A 24 -9.34 3.18 -3.82
N VAL A 25 -9.81 4.32 -4.32
CA VAL A 25 -10.73 5.20 -3.59
C VAL A 25 -12.01 5.32 -4.39
N PHE A 26 -13.12 4.95 -3.76
CA PHE A 26 -14.43 5.17 -4.33
C PHE A 26 -14.87 6.64 -4.10
N GLY A 27 -15.13 7.37 -5.17
CA GLY A 27 -15.63 8.75 -5.13
C GLY A 27 -15.08 9.66 -6.22
N ASP A 28 -15.41 10.94 -6.12
CA ASP A 28 -14.90 12.01 -6.98
C ASP A 28 -13.43 12.36 -6.66
N ASP A 29 -12.80 13.18 -7.51
CA ASP A 29 -11.38 13.56 -7.36
C ASP A 29 -11.09 14.27 -6.04
N THR A 30 -12.07 14.97 -5.47
CA THR A 30 -11.93 15.61 -4.15
C THR A 30 -11.85 14.55 -3.03
N ALA A 31 -12.66 13.50 -3.12
CA ALA A 31 -12.62 12.36 -2.22
C ALA A 31 -11.31 11.57 -2.39
N LYS A 32 -10.82 11.39 -3.62
CA LYS A 32 -9.51 10.76 -3.89
C LYS A 32 -8.37 11.52 -3.24
N ALA A 33 -8.28 12.83 -3.47
CA ALA A 33 -7.25 13.67 -2.89
C ALA A 33 -7.29 13.67 -1.35
N GLY A 34 -8.48 13.79 -0.77
CA GLY A 34 -8.68 13.74 0.68
C GLY A 34 -8.27 12.40 1.30
N SER A 35 -8.59 11.29 0.63
CA SER A 35 -8.25 9.94 1.10
C SER A 35 -6.76 9.66 0.98
N ARG A 36 -6.10 10.13 -0.08
CA ARG A 36 -4.65 10.02 -0.26
C ARG A 36 -3.90 10.77 0.85
N ALA A 37 -4.35 11.97 1.21
CA ALA A 37 -3.78 12.73 2.31
C ALA A 37 -3.99 12.03 3.66
N ALA A 38 -5.19 11.50 3.90
CA ALA A 38 -5.52 10.77 5.11
C ALA A 38 -4.70 9.48 5.27
N LEU A 39 -4.48 8.70 4.21
CA LEU A 39 -3.62 7.52 4.25
C LEU A 39 -2.17 7.88 4.57
N ARG A 40 -1.65 8.94 3.95
CA ARG A 40 -0.29 9.41 4.23
C ARG A 40 -0.13 9.84 5.69
N SER A 41 -1.09 10.57 6.26
CA SER A 41 -1.04 10.97 7.66
C SER A 41 -1.25 9.81 8.64
N ALA A 42 -2.03 8.79 8.26
CA ALA A 42 -2.25 7.59 9.06
C ALA A 42 -1.06 6.60 9.05
N THR A 43 -0.08 6.77 8.16
CA THR A 43 1.08 5.86 8.02
C THR A 43 1.77 5.49 9.34
N PRO A 44 2.09 6.44 10.25
CA PRO A 44 2.76 6.09 11.51
C PRO A 44 1.89 5.20 12.40
N HIS A 45 0.59 5.49 12.46
CA HIS A 45 -0.38 4.70 13.22
C HIS A 45 -0.51 3.28 12.65
N LEU A 46 -0.63 3.16 11.33
CA LEU A 46 -0.70 1.86 10.64
C LEU A 46 0.57 1.04 10.86
N ARG A 47 1.75 1.66 10.80
CA ARG A 47 3.01 0.99 11.11
C ARG A 47 3.09 0.53 12.57
N HIS A 48 2.57 1.32 13.50
CA HIS A 48 2.50 0.94 14.90
C HIS A 48 1.62 -0.29 15.11
N GLU A 49 0.40 -0.29 14.55
CA GLU A 49 -0.51 -1.43 14.66
C GLU A 49 0.04 -2.69 13.98
N LEU A 50 0.65 -2.55 12.79
CA LEU A 50 1.32 -3.67 12.13
C LEU A 50 2.43 -4.26 13.00
N GLY A 51 3.25 -3.42 13.65
CA GLY A 51 4.31 -3.86 14.55
C GLY A 51 3.82 -4.67 15.75
N ARG A 52 2.57 -4.48 16.17
CA ARG A 52 1.95 -5.28 17.23
C ARG A 52 1.45 -6.63 16.75
N GLN A 53 1.16 -6.77 15.45
CA GLN A 53 0.53 -7.96 14.87
C GLN A 53 1.50 -8.89 14.15
N ILE A 54 2.61 -8.37 13.62
CA ILE A 54 3.55 -9.14 12.81
C ILE A 54 4.84 -9.44 13.59
N ARG A 55 5.41 -10.64 13.39
CA ARG A 55 6.70 -11.04 13.97
C ARG A 55 7.87 -10.66 13.05
N LEU A 56 8.00 -9.38 12.74
CA LEU A 56 9.16 -8.85 12.01
C LEU A 56 10.05 -8.03 12.96
N LYS A 57 11.36 -8.14 12.78
CA LYS A 57 12.33 -7.34 13.53
C LYS A 57 12.18 -5.84 13.25
N VAL A 58 11.74 -5.49 12.03
CA VAL A 58 11.52 -4.13 11.58
C VAL A 58 10.21 -4.10 10.80
N VAL A 59 9.32 -3.16 11.15
CA VAL A 59 8.11 -2.91 10.37
C VAL A 59 8.50 -2.16 9.09
N PRO A 60 8.12 -2.65 7.90
CA PRO A 60 8.46 -2.00 6.65
C PRO A 60 7.98 -0.55 6.59
N GLU A 61 8.66 0.26 5.79
CA GLU A 61 8.14 1.53 5.33
C GLU A 61 6.92 1.26 4.42
N LEU A 62 5.78 1.85 4.75
CA LEU A 62 4.57 1.71 3.93
C LEU A 62 4.54 2.83 2.89
N ARG A 63 4.44 2.45 1.61
CA ARG A 63 4.28 3.37 0.48
C ARG A 63 2.92 3.14 -0.14
N PHE A 64 2.06 4.14 -0.11
CA PHE A 64 0.72 4.06 -0.65
C PHE A 64 0.71 4.54 -2.11
N GLU A 65 0.27 3.67 -3.02
CA GLU A 65 0.11 3.95 -4.44
C GLU A 65 -1.34 3.68 -4.85
N GLU A 66 -1.91 4.60 -5.64
CA GLU A 66 -3.25 4.39 -6.18
C GLU A 66 -3.19 3.32 -7.26
N ASP A 67 -4.10 2.36 -7.17
CA ASP A 67 -4.13 1.24 -8.07
C ASP A 67 -4.81 1.63 -9.38
N ASP A 68 -3.99 2.04 -10.36
CA ASP A 68 -4.44 2.27 -11.74
C ASP A 68 -4.42 0.97 -12.57
N THR A 69 -4.02 -0.18 -11.98
CA THR A 69 -3.62 -1.38 -12.74
C THR A 69 -4.31 -2.64 -12.23
N TYR A 70 -5.19 -3.23 -13.03
CA TYR A 70 -5.69 -4.60 -12.84
C TYR A 70 -4.52 -5.57 -12.65
N PHE A 71 -4.24 -5.98 -11.42
CA PHE A 71 -3.19 -6.96 -11.13
C PHE A 71 -3.71 -8.37 -11.46
N VAL A 72 -3.68 -8.72 -12.75
CA VAL A 72 -3.77 -10.12 -13.19
C VAL A 72 -2.35 -10.64 -13.24
N GLU A 73 -1.95 -11.59 -12.38
CA GLU A 73 -0.85 -12.47 -12.79
C GLU A 73 -0.78 -13.78 -11.96
N PRO A 74 -1.14 -14.94 -12.55
CA PRO A 74 -0.51 -16.20 -12.17
C PRO A 74 0.70 -16.38 -13.10
N THR A 75 1.91 -16.05 -12.61
CA THR A 75 3.16 -16.54 -13.23
C THR A 75 3.62 -15.90 -14.57
N ALA A 76 3.86 -14.58 -14.63
CA ALA A 76 4.81 -13.98 -15.57
C ALA A 76 5.16 -12.55 -15.10
N LEU A 77 6.32 -12.27 -14.54
CA LEU A 77 7.44 -11.86 -15.38
C LEU A 77 8.75 -12.13 -14.65
N ARG A 78 9.62 -12.86 -15.36
CA ARG A 78 11.07 -12.75 -15.25
C ARG A 78 11.46 -11.27 -15.21
N TRP A 79 12.01 -10.84 -14.09
CA TRP A 79 12.90 -9.68 -14.07
C TRP A 79 14.30 -10.19 -13.75
N ARG A 80 15.05 -10.47 -14.83
CA ARG A 80 16.51 -10.47 -14.83
C ARG A 80 17.00 -9.04 -15.02
N ALA A 81 18.26 -8.83 -14.62
CA ALA A 81 19.11 -7.64 -14.67
C ALA A 81 18.98 -6.77 -13.41
N THR A 82 19.96 -6.72 -12.49
CA THR A 82 21.33 -7.26 -12.40
C THR A 82 21.63 -7.53 -10.94
#